data_AF-A0AAV2YR22-F1
#
_entry.id   AF-A0AAV2YR22-F1
#
_cell.length_a   1.000
_cell.length_b   1.000
_cell.length_c   1.000
_cell.angle_alpha   90.00
_cell.angle_beta   90.00
_cell.angle_gamma   90.00
#
_symmetry.space_group_name_H-M   'P 1'
#
loop_
_entity.id
_entity.type
_entity.pdbx_description
1 polymer ?
#
loop_
_entity_poly.entity_id
_entity_poly.type
_entity_poly.pdbx_seq_one_letter_code
_entity_poly.pdbx_strand_id
1 'polypeptide(L)'
;MLTACVVATEAAVHVSGPSDDKAWQQLRALLYGVALPRDRTHGDVAVCVMSLAEAYHAVTESQLVTMSPSPADLWTQFSALTPSFVPHAVVQLHFRRLGWLLKSGLNYGAHFVLYRGSADEFHSEYMVYIQDGDTHDSDVTCSWQVIQSLTRIASDVQKTVLLCCVTAVAPPAAPAKPDADLKYGLYDLHGTWWKLQAVPMRFWDIGVVDAIEKQQSTLQSVEAADQLSALTAAFAFQPQPVSRKHKRRKHGSKKINQETRTPLAVVEAKEDIEKTSS
;
A
#
# COMPACT_ATOMS: atom_id res chain seq x y z
N MET A 1 -18.82 -16.21 12.50
CA MET A 1 -18.10 -15.03 13.03
C MET A 1 -16.62 -15.36 13.02
N LEU A 2 -15.81 -14.41 12.56
CA LEU A 2 -14.37 -14.59 12.45
C LEU A 2 -13.69 -14.25 13.77
N THR A 3 -12.78 -15.12 14.20
CA THR A 3 -12.00 -14.93 15.42
C THR A 3 -10.64 -14.38 15.03
N ALA A 4 -10.16 -13.35 15.71
CA ALA A 4 -8.87 -12.75 15.45
C ALA A 4 -7.97 -12.80 16.68
N CYS A 5 -6.71 -13.17 16.48
CA CYS A 5 -5.68 -13.24 17.49
C CYS A 5 -4.49 -12.36 17.06
N VAL A 6 -3.97 -11.57 18.01
CA VAL A 6 -2.81 -10.72 17.78
C VAL A 6 -1.55 -11.59 17.91
N VAL A 7 -0.69 -11.56 16.89
CA VAL A 7 0.61 -12.23 16.89
C VAL A 7 1.67 -11.15 17.11
N ALA A 8 2.05 -10.95 18.37
CA ALA A 8 2.90 -9.85 18.80
C ALA A 8 4.31 -9.89 18.17
N THR A 9 4.83 -11.07 17.84
CA THR A 9 6.17 -11.24 17.26
C THR A 9 6.32 -10.65 15.86
N GLU A 10 5.20 -10.46 15.15
CA GLU A 10 5.20 -10.01 13.75
C GLU A 10 4.43 -8.69 13.54
N ALA A 11 3.97 -8.05 14.63
CA ALA A 11 3.07 -6.89 14.56
C ALA A 11 1.92 -7.12 13.56
N ALA A 12 1.32 -8.32 13.64
CA ALA A 12 0.29 -8.78 12.71
C ALA A 12 -0.88 -9.41 13.47
N VAL A 13 -2.04 -9.44 12.81
CA VAL A 13 -3.25 -10.09 13.34
C VAL A 13 -3.61 -11.27 12.46
N HIS A 14 -3.74 -12.44 13.08
CA HIS A 14 -4.22 -13.65 12.45
C HIS A 14 -5.73 -13.74 12.64
N VAL A 15 -6.47 -13.71 11.55
CA VAL A 15 -7.92 -13.91 11.56
C VAL A 15 -8.21 -15.30 11.01
N SER A 16 -8.95 -16.09 11.78
CA SER A 16 -9.37 -17.44 11.41
C SER A 16 -10.88 -17.57 11.48
N GLY A 17 -11.42 -18.43 10.62
CA GLY A 17 -12.84 -18.75 10.63
C GLY A 17 -13.25 -19.74 9.54
N PRO A 18 -14.53 -20.13 9.51
CA PRO A 18 -15.04 -21.03 8.49
C PRO A 18 -14.87 -20.41 7.10
N SER A 19 -14.33 -21.15 6.12
CA SER A 19 -14.07 -20.59 4.79
C SER A 19 -15.34 -20.10 4.07
N ASP A 20 -16.50 -20.68 4.39
CA ASP A 20 -17.79 -20.36 3.77
C ASP A 20 -18.56 -19.26 4.52
N ASP A 21 -17.97 -18.67 5.56
CA ASP A 21 -18.58 -17.55 6.27
C ASP A 21 -18.71 -16.33 5.34
N LYS A 22 -19.88 -15.69 5.34
CA LYS A 22 -20.15 -14.46 4.58
C LYS A 22 -19.17 -13.35 4.96
N ALA A 23 -18.77 -13.26 6.23
CA ALA A 23 -17.76 -12.31 6.69
C ALA A 23 -16.40 -12.56 6.00
N TRP A 24 -16.06 -13.82 5.75
CA TRP A 24 -14.84 -14.19 5.04
C TRP A 24 -14.85 -13.75 3.57
N GLN A 25 -15.98 -13.95 2.91
CA GLN A 25 -16.17 -13.48 1.53
C GLN A 25 -16.11 -11.95 1.44
N GLN A 26 -16.67 -11.25 2.42
CA GLN A 26 -16.61 -9.78 2.50
C GLN A 26 -15.19 -9.27 2.75
N LEU A 27 -14.43 -9.89 3.65
CA LEU A 27 -13.02 -9.54 3.86
C LEU A 27 -12.22 -9.66 2.56
N ARG A 28 -12.44 -10.75 1.80
CA ARG A 28 -11.80 -10.95 0.50
C ARG A 28 -12.25 -9.92 -0.52
N ALA A 29 -13.54 -9.62 -0.60
CA ALA A 29 -14.09 -8.64 -1.54
C ALA A 29 -13.54 -7.23 -1.28
N LEU A 30 -13.36 -6.86 0.00
CA LEU A 30 -12.76 -5.59 0.42
C LEU A 30 -11.23 -5.65 0.50
N LEU A 31 -10.61 -6.74 0.06
CA LEU A 31 -9.17 -6.95 0.05
C LEU A 31 -8.49 -6.72 1.41
N TYR A 32 -9.09 -7.13 2.51
CA TYR A 32 -8.42 -7.16 3.81
C TYR A 32 -7.45 -8.33 3.91
N GLY A 33 -6.23 -8.04 4.35
CA GLY A 33 -5.22 -9.05 4.64
C GLY A 33 -4.75 -9.87 3.45
N VAL A 34 -4.00 -10.92 3.78
CA VAL A 34 -3.44 -11.91 2.87
C VAL A 34 -3.88 -13.29 3.37
N ALA A 35 -4.61 -14.03 2.54
CA ALA A 35 -5.00 -15.40 2.87
C ALA A 35 -3.77 -16.30 2.88
N LEU A 36 -3.60 -17.08 3.95
CA LEU A 36 -2.54 -18.07 4.04
C LEU A 36 -2.92 -19.33 3.24
N PRO A 37 -1.92 -20.06 2.69
CA PRO A 37 -2.17 -21.37 2.11
C PRO A 37 -2.89 -22.27 3.12
N ARG A 38 -3.94 -22.98 2.67
CA ARG A 38 -4.64 -23.93 3.53
C ARG A 38 -3.68 -25.07 3.88
N ASP A 39 -3.35 -25.22 5.15
CA ASP A 39 -2.69 -26.43 5.63
C ASP A 39 -3.72 -27.57 5.61
N ARG A 40 -3.35 -28.70 5.02
CA ARG A 40 -4.23 -29.89 4.90
C ARG A 40 -4.54 -30.52 6.25
N THR A 41 -3.81 -30.15 7.30
CA THR A 41 -3.95 -30.66 8.66
C THR A 41 -5.07 -29.96 9.46
N HIS A 42 -5.44 -28.72 9.10
CA HIS A 42 -6.28 -27.83 9.90
C HIS A 42 -7.71 -27.64 9.34
N GLY A 43 -8.36 -28.69 8.84
CA GLY A 43 -9.77 -28.64 8.43
C GLY A 43 -10.11 -27.52 7.41
N ASP A 44 -11.40 -27.20 7.25
CA ASP A 44 -11.88 -26.17 6.30
C ASP A 44 -11.82 -24.74 6.87
N VAL A 45 -10.91 -24.51 7.82
CA VAL A 45 -10.70 -23.22 8.47
C VAL A 45 -9.77 -22.37 7.62
N ALA A 46 -10.26 -21.24 7.15
CA ALA A 46 -9.43 -20.30 6.42
C ALA A 46 -8.74 -19.35 7.40
N VAL A 47 -7.48 -19.01 7.10
CA VAL A 47 -6.68 -18.09 7.89
C VAL A 47 -6.17 -16.97 6.98
N CYS A 48 -6.17 -15.74 7.48
CA CYS A 48 -5.56 -14.60 6.81
C CYS A 48 -4.79 -13.77 7.82
N VAL A 49 -3.68 -13.21 7.35
CA VAL A 49 -2.84 -12.28 8.12
C VAL A 49 -3.16 -10.86 7.69
N MET A 50 -3.30 -9.96 8.65
CA MET A 50 -3.52 -8.54 8.44
C MET A 50 -2.46 -7.73 9.19
N SER A 51 -2.11 -6.57 8.66
CA SER A 51 -1.40 -5.57 9.47
C SER A 51 -2.27 -5.07 10.63
N LEU A 52 -1.66 -4.51 11.68
CA LEU A 52 -2.41 -3.91 12.80
C LEU A 52 -3.39 -2.83 12.34
N ALA A 53 -2.96 -1.99 11.38
CA ALA A 53 -3.80 -0.92 10.83
C ALA A 53 -5.01 -1.46 10.04
N GLU A 54 -4.81 -2.49 9.21
CA GLU A 54 -5.92 -3.15 8.50
C GLU A 54 -6.88 -3.84 9.47
N ALA A 55 -6.36 -4.53 10.47
CA ALA A 55 -7.17 -5.23 11.47
C ALA A 55 -8.00 -4.24 12.29
N TYR A 56 -7.39 -3.15 12.76
CA TYR A 56 -8.09 -2.10 13.49
C TYR A 56 -9.23 -1.51 12.64
N HIS A 57 -8.97 -1.17 11.38
CA HIS A 57 -10.00 -0.65 10.48
C HIS A 57 -11.12 -1.68 10.19
N ALA A 58 -10.78 -2.97 10.05
CA ALA A 58 -11.75 -4.03 9.84
C ALA A 58 -12.68 -4.24 11.04
N VAL A 59 -12.17 -4.00 12.26
CA VAL A 59 -12.94 -4.06 13.51
C VAL A 59 -13.83 -2.82 13.67
N THR A 60 -13.30 -1.62 13.46
CA THR A 60 -14.02 -0.36 13.78
C THR A 60 -15.03 0.06 12.72
N GLU A 61 -14.61 0.15 11.47
CA GLU A 61 -15.42 0.72 10.38
C GLU A 61 -16.22 -0.37 9.65
N SER A 62 -15.59 -1.51 9.38
CA SER A 62 -16.24 -2.57 8.60
C SER A 62 -17.04 -3.55 9.46
N GLN A 63 -16.75 -3.63 10.78
CA GLN A 63 -17.37 -4.56 11.73
C GLN A 63 -17.36 -6.03 11.24
N LEU A 64 -16.38 -6.40 10.42
CA LEU A 64 -16.28 -7.73 9.82
C LEU A 64 -15.56 -8.74 10.70
N VAL A 65 -14.76 -8.24 11.63
CA VAL A 65 -13.95 -9.02 12.56
C VAL A 65 -14.32 -8.60 13.97
N THR A 66 -14.59 -9.58 14.83
CA THR A 66 -14.79 -9.31 16.26
C THR A 66 -13.49 -9.61 16.97
N MET A 67 -12.95 -8.60 17.64
CA MET A 67 -11.79 -8.74 18.53
C MET A 67 -12.22 -8.37 19.94
N SER A 68 -11.71 -9.12 20.91
CA SER A 68 -11.68 -8.72 22.32
C SER A 68 -10.22 -8.39 22.61
N PRO A 69 -9.87 -7.19 23.10
CA PRO A 69 -10.72 -6.22 23.84
C PRO A 69 -11.38 -5.13 22.97
N SER A 70 -11.93 -4.08 23.60
CA SER A 70 -12.64 -2.98 22.94
C SER A 70 -11.76 -2.23 21.93
N PRO A 71 -12.33 -1.48 20.96
CA PRO A 71 -11.53 -0.71 20.00
C PRO A 71 -10.53 0.26 20.64
N ALA A 72 -10.88 0.88 21.77
CA ALA A 72 -9.96 1.76 22.51
C ALA A 72 -8.78 1.00 23.11
N ASP A 73 -9.04 -0.17 23.68
CA ASP A 73 -7.99 -1.03 24.23
C ASP A 73 -7.10 -1.58 23.12
N LEU A 74 -7.67 -1.96 21.97
CA LEU A 74 -6.91 -2.38 20.79
C LEU A 74 -6.00 -1.26 20.28
N TRP A 75 -6.50 -0.03 20.23
CA TRP A 75 -5.70 1.13 19.86
C TRP A 75 -4.50 1.31 20.80
N THR A 76 -4.72 1.23 22.12
CA THR A 76 -3.65 1.32 23.12
C THR A 76 -2.64 0.17 22.97
N GLN A 77 -3.12 -1.06 22.80
CA GLN A 77 -2.26 -2.23 22.62
C GLN A 77 -1.42 -2.14 21.34
N PHE A 78 -2.03 -1.81 20.20
CA PHE A 78 -1.33 -1.71 18.93
C PHE A 78 -0.34 -0.55 18.92
N SER A 79 -0.68 0.57 19.55
CA SER A 79 0.24 1.71 19.75
C SER A 79 1.45 1.32 20.61
N ALA A 80 1.27 0.45 21.60
CA ALA A 80 2.35 -0.05 22.43
C ALA A 80 3.22 -1.10 21.72
N LEU A 81 2.66 -1.86 20.76
CA LEU A 81 3.39 -2.88 20.01
C LEU A 81 4.32 -2.28 18.94
N THR A 82 3.88 -1.22 18.25
CA THR A 82 4.71 -0.56 17.24
C THR A 82 4.43 0.93 17.15
N PRO A 83 5.46 1.80 17.15
CA PRO A 83 5.29 3.25 17.03
C PRO A 83 4.69 3.66 15.68
N SER A 84 4.86 2.83 14.65
CA SER A 84 4.29 3.09 13.32
C SER A 84 2.78 2.85 13.25
N PHE A 85 2.16 2.22 14.24
CA PHE A 85 0.75 1.83 14.18
C PHE A 85 -0.17 3.03 13.96
N VAL A 86 -0.04 4.06 14.79
CA VAL A 86 -0.93 5.24 14.76
C VAL A 86 -0.97 5.92 13.39
N PRO A 87 0.17 6.32 12.79
CA PRO A 87 0.13 6.96 11.48
C PRO A 87 -0.37 6.01 10.39
N HIS A 88 -0.06 4.71 10.47
CA HIS A 88 -0.57 3.72 9.52
C HIS A 88 -2.09 3.53 9.64
N ALA A 89 -2.64 3.55 10.86
CA ALA A 89 -4.08 3.43 11.10
C ALA A 89 -4.84 4.65 10.58
N VAL A 90 -4.32 5.87 10.80
CA VAL A 90 -4.90 7.10 10.24
C VAL A 90 -4.87 7.09 8.71
N VAL A 91 -3.75 6.71 8.11
CA VAL A 91 -3.60 6.59 6.64
C VAL A 91 -4.54 5.54 6.07
N GLN A 92 -4.64 4.38 6.72
CA GLN A 92 -5.57 3.32 6.33
C GLN A 92 -7.01 3.84 6.35
N LEU A 93 -7.43 4.48 7.44
CA LEU A 93 -8.77 5.05 7.58
C LEU A 93 -9.07 6.10 6.50
N HIS A 94 -8.13 7.02 6.28
CA HIS A 94 -8.26 8.10 5.32
C HIS A 94 -8.53 7.56 3.91
N PHE A 95 -7.63 6.73 3.39
CA PHE A 95 -7.76 6.23 2.03
C PHE A 95 -8.92 5.25 1.87
N ARG A 96 -9.24 4.45 2.90
CA ARG A 96 -10.43 3.57 2.88
C ARG A 96 -11.73 4.35 2.80
N ARG A 97 -11.88 5.45 3.56
CA ARG A 97 -13.07 6.32 3.49
C ARG A 97 -13.21 7.02 2.14
N LEU A 98 -12.10 7.28 1.46
CA LEU A 98 -12.07 7.79 0.08
C LEU A 98 -12.29 6.69 -0.98
N GLY A 99 -12.51 5.43 -0.58
CA GLY A 99 -12.79 4.32 -1.49
C GLY A 99 -11.55 3.65 -2.10
N TRP A 100 -10.34 3.97 -1.63
CA TRP A 100 -9.12 3.29 -2.07
C TRP A 100 -8.91 1.98 -1.33
N LEU A 101 -8.40 0.98 -2.06
CA LEU A 101 -7.92 -0.27 -1.48
C LEU A 101 -6.41 -0.18 -1.26
N LEU A 102 -5.99 -0.36 0.00
CA LEU A 102 -4.59 -0.37 0.38
C LEU A 102 -4.03 -1.79 0.37
N LYS A 103 -2.79 -1.93 -0.10
CA LYS A 103 -1.97 -3.14 0.03
C LYS A 103 -0.55 -2.75 0.42
N SER A 104 0.23 -3.73 0.87
CA SER A 104 1.65 -3.55 1.18
C SER A 104 2.41 -2.92 -0.01
N GLY A 105 3.13 -1.84 0.27
CA GLY A 105 3.98 -1.14 -0.70
C GLY A 105 5.41 -1.67 -0.78
N LEU A 106 5.72 -2.79 -0.12
CA LEU A 106 7.07 -3.32 0.05
C LEU A 106 7.86 -3.44 -1.26
N ASN A 107 7.21 -3.90 -2.33
CA ASN A 107 7.82 -4.05 -3.67
C ASN A 107 8.26 -2.72 -4.31
N TYR A 108 7.84 -1.59 -3.75
CA TYR A 108 8.13 -0.25 -4.26
C TYR A 108 8.89 0.62 -3.25
N GLY A 109 9.36 0.04 -2.14
CA GLY A 109 9.99 0.81 -1.05
C GLY A 109 9.02 1.78 -0.36
N ALA A 110 7.72 1.53 -0.45
CA ALA A 110 6.66 2.33 0.14
C ALA A 110 5.93 1.55 1.24
N HIS A 111 5.17 2.26 2.08
CA HIS A 111 4.38 1.63 3.14
C HIS A 111 3.14 0.95 2.55
N PHE A 112 2.40 1.70 1.71
CA PHE A 112 1.22 1.18 1.02
C PHE A 112 1.24 1.49 -0.47
N VAL A 113 0.38 0.78 -1.20
CA VAL A 113 -0.03 1.15 -2.55
C VAL A 113 -1.55 1.21 -2.64
N LEU A 114 -2.05 2.15 -3.43
CA LEU A 114 -3.49 2.40 -3.58
C LEU A 114 -4.02 1.87 -4.90
N TYR A 115 -5.16 1.17 -4.83
CA TYR A 115 -5.92 0.69 -5.98
C TYR A 115 -7.33 1.28 -5.96
N ARG A 116 -7.88 1.62 -7.14
CA ARG A 116 -9.32 1.97 -7.28
C ARG A 116 -10.26 0.77 -7.24
N GLY A 117 -9.73 -0.44 -7.26
CA GLY A 117 -10.50 -1.68 -7.33
C GLY A 117 -9.60 -2.89 -7.14
N SER A 118 -10.07 -4.07 -7.57
CA SER A 118 -9.30 -5.30 -7.39
C SER A 118 -7.90 -5.21 -7.99
N ALA A 119 -6.90 -5.69 -7.26
CA ALA A 119 -5.53 -5.79 -7.76
C ALA A 119 -5.42 -6.69 -9.00
N ASP A 120 -6.41 -7.55 -9.28
CA ASP A 120 -6.48 -8.36 -10.49
C ASP A 120 -6.91 -7.56 -11.73
N GLU A 121 -7.62 -6.46 -11.52
CA GLU A 121 -8.23 -5.63 -12.58
C GLU A 121 -7.45 -4.33 -12.82
N PHE A 122 -6.91 -3.73 -11.76
CA PHE A 122 -6.25 -2.43 -11.79
C PHE A 122 -4.78 -2.55 -11.37
N HIS A 123 -3.94 -1.71 -11.99
CA HIS A 123 -2.63 -1.41 -11.42
C HIS A 123 -2.79 -0.45 -10.25
N SER A 124 -1.88 -0.49 -9.28
CA SER A 124 -1.83 0.55 -8.25
C SER A 124 -1.43 1.88 -8.88
N GLU A 125 -2.12 2.94 -8.47
CA GLU A 125 -1.92 4.31 -8.96
C GLU A 125 -0.93 5.09 -8.09
N TYR A 126 -1.00 4.87 -6.78
CA TYR A 126 -0.21 5.60 -5.80
C TYR A 126 0.70 4.68 -4.99
N MET A 127 1.89 5.18 -4.69
CA MET A 127 2.80 4.68 -3.66
C MET A 127 2.69 5.60 -2.46
N VAL A 128 2.20 5.09 -1.33
CA VAL A 128 2.07 5.88 -0.10
C VAL A 128 3.29 5.66 0.78
N TYR A 129 3.99 6.75 1.04
CA TYR A 129 5.10 6.76 1.99
C TYR A 129 4.72 7.64 3.18
N ILE A 130 4.71 7.07 4.37
CA ILE A 130 4.43 7.76 5.62
C ILE A 130 5.75 8.27 6.18
N GLN A 131 5.82 9.56 6.47
CA GLN A 131 7.00 10.12 7.13
C GLN A 131 7.04 9.64 8.57
N ASP A 132 8.18 9.08 8.97
CA ASP A 132 8.49 8.85 10.37
C ASP A 132 8.59 10.22 11.04
N GLY A 133 7.64 10.52 11.91
CA GLY A 133 7.63 11.76 12.67
C GLY A 133 7.09 11.47 14.05
N ASP A 134 7.88 11.79 15.07
CA ASP A 134 7.33 11.86 16.41
C ASP A 134 6.21 12.88 16.37
N THR A 135 5.04 12.46 16.84
CA THR A 135 3.77 13.19 16.84
C THR A 135 3.79 14.59 17.49
N HIS A 136 4.96 15.01 17.99
CA HIS A 136 5.22 16.26 18.69
C HIS A 136 6.27 17.17 18.02
N ASP A 137 7.09 16.69 17.08
CA ASP A 137 8.17 17.50 16.49
C ASP A 137 8.01 17.59 14.97
N SER A 138 7.61 18.77 14.48
CA SER A 138 7.31 19.04 13.08
C SER A 138 8.54 19.02 12.15
N ASP A 139 9.73 18.80 12.70
CA ASP A 139 11.02 18.90 11.99
C ASP A 139 11.61 17.55 11.55
N VAL A 140 10.95 16.42 11.85
CA VAL A 140 11.39 15.13 11.31
C VAL A 140 11.04 15.05 9.83
N THR A 141 12.01 15.41 9.00
CA THR A 141 11.90 15.43 7.55
C THR A 141 12.34 14.10 6.96
N CYS A 142 11.59 13.62 5.96
CA CYS A 142 12.01 12.47 5.16
C CYS A 142 13.37 12.77 4.52
N SER A 143 14.31 11.83 4.61
CA SER A 143 15.64 12.03 4.06
C SER A 143 15.58 12.23 2.54
N TRP A 144 16.42 13.12 2.02
CA TRP A 144 16.48 13.38 0.59
C TRP A 144 16.75 12.11 -0.24
N GLN A 145 17.54 11.20 0.32
CA GLN A 145 17.86 9.90 -0.27
C GLN A 145 16.62 9.02 -0.45
N VAL A 146 15.71 9.02 0.53
CA VAL A 146 14.44 8.30 0.44
C VAL A 146 13.55 8.94 -0.63
N ILE A 147 13.43 10.27 -0.64
CA ILE A 147 12.65 11.01 -1.66
C ILE A 147 13.19 10.70 -3.07
N GLN A 148 14.51 10.76 -3.26
CA GLN A 148 15.15 10.44 -4.53
C GLN A 148 14.92 8.99 -4.96
N SER A 149 14.98 8.05 -4.02
CA SER A 149 14.75 6.62 -4.30
C SER A 149 13.28 6.35 -4.68
N LEU A 150 12.34 6.93 -3.94
CA LEU A 150 10.91 6.81 -4.21
C LEU A 150 10.54 7.40 -5.56
N THR A 151 11.04 8.59 -5.88
CA THR A 151 10.77 9.26 -7.17
C THR A 151 11.36 8.48 -8.35
N ARG A 152 12.56 7.88 -8.17
CA ARG A 152 13.16 7.01 -9.19
C ARG A 152 12.32 5.76 -9.43
N ILE A 153 11.94 5.04 -8.38
CA ILE A 153 11.12 3.83 -8.49
C ILE A 153 9.76 4.18 -9.11
N ALA A 154 9.10 5.23 -8.62
CA ALA A 154 7.80 5.67 -9.08
C ALA A 154 7.80 6.02 -10.58
N SER A 155 8.88 6.60 -11.09
CA SER A 155 9.10 6.81 -12.52
C SER A 155 9.11 5.49 -13.29
N ASP A 156 9.94 4.53 -12.86
CA ASP A 156 10.11 3.25 -13.54
C ASP A 156 8.81 2.41 -13.55
N VAL A 157 7.98 2.51 -12.50
CA VAL A 157 6.71 1.78 -12.37
C VAL A 157 5.47 2.61 -12.68
N GLN A 158 5.65 3.84 -13.18
CA GLN A 158 4.62 4.79 -13.58
C GLN A 158 3.56 5.07 -12.48
N LYS A 159 4.01 5.36 -11.26
CA LYS A 159 3.15 5.67 -10.10
C LYS A 159 3.38 7.08 -9.60
N THR A 160 2.44 7.57 -8.82
CA THR A 160 2.60 8.82 -8.06
C THR A 160 2.97 8.49 -6.62
N VAL A 161 4.00 9.12 -6.08
CA VAL A 161 4.30 8.99 -4.65
C VAL A 161 3.39 9.94 -3.88
N LEU A 162 2.77 9.48 -2.79
CA LEU A 162 2.06 10.31 -1.81
C LEU A 162 2.88 10.30 -0.53
N LEU A 163 3.58 11.40 -0.27
CA LEU A 163 4.32 11.61 0.98
C LEU A 163 3.35 12.07 2.05
N CYS A 164 2.95 11.17 2.93
CA CYS A 164 1.97 11.40 3.97
C CYS A 164 2.64 11.76 5.30
N CYS A 165 2.16 12.82 5.93
CA CYS A 165 2.49 13.24 7.27
C CYS A 165 1.22 13.12 8.14
N VAL A 166 1.35 12.50 9.31
CA VAL A 166 0.26 12.36 10.27
C VAL A 166 0.70 13.02 11.57
N THR A 167 -0.05 14.03 12.01
CA THR A 167 0.28 14.81 13.20
C THR A 167 -0.91 14.90 14.13
N ALA A 168 -0.69 14.78 15.44
CA ALA A 168 -1.71 15.12 16.42
C ALA A 168 -1.96 16.63 16.38
N VAL A 169 -3.22 17.04 16.43
CA VAL A 169 -3.63 18.44 16.42
C VAL A 169 -4.67 18.71 17.51
N ALA A 170 -4.82 19.98 17.89
CA ALA A 170 -5.93 20.37 18.75
C ALA A 170 -7.27 20.14 18.03
N PRO A 171 -8.37 19.93 18.77
CA PRO A 171 -9.72 19.86 18.20
C PRO A 171 -10.00 21.10 17.33
N PRO A 172 -10.62 20.93 16.14
CA PRO A 172 -10.90 22.05 15.27
C PRO A 172 -11.90 23.01 15.92
N ALA A 173 -11.60 24.31 15.89
CA ALA A 173 -12.41 25.35 16.53
C ALA A 173 -13.80 25.59 15.89
N ALA A 174 -14.02 25.03 14.70
CA ALA A 174 -15.26 25.08 13.93
C ALA A 174 -15.48 23.71 13.26
N PRO A 175 -16.70 23.33 12.84
CA PRO A 175 -16.89 22.11 12.07
C PRO A 175 -15.96 22.17 10.85
N ALA A 176 -14.99 21.26 10.82
CA ALA A 176 -13.98 21.19 9.76
C ALA A 176 -14.68 21.19 8.39
N LYS A 177 -14.09 21.86 7.39
CA LYS A 177 -14.58 21.78 6.00
C LYS A 177 -14.78 20.29 5.65
N PRO A 178 -15.92 19.88 5.06
CA PRO A 178 -16.35 18.48 5.12
C PRO A 178 -15.57 17.53 4.20
N ASP A 179 -14.85 18.04 3.21
CA ASP A 179 -14.30 17.15 2.19
C ASP A 179 -12.85 16.84 2.52
N ALA A 180 -12.65 15.72 3.23
CA ALA A 180 -11.40 14.99 3.12
C ALA A 180 -11.17 14.71 1.63
N ASP A 181 -10.01 15.11 1.12
CA ASP A 181 -9.58 14.82 -0.25
C ASP A 181 -8.38 13.88 -0.21
N LEU A 182 -7.79 13.53 -1.36
CA LEU A 182 -6.62 12.65 -1.42
C LEU A 182 -5.41 13.16 -0.59
N LYS A 183 -5.38 14.46 -0.26
CA LYS A 183 -4.22 15.16 0.30
C LYS A 183 -4.43 15.61 1.73
N TYR A 184 -5.66 15.65 2.22
CA TYR A 184 -5.97 16.22 3.51
C TYR A 184 -7.15 15.50 4.17
N GLY A 185 -7.02 15.23 5.46
CA GLY A 185 -8.12 14.75 6.28
C GLY A 185 -7.91 15.05 7.77
N LEU A 186 -9.01 15.19 8.48
CA LEU A 186 -9.06 15.30 9.95
C LEU A 186 -9.87 14.14 10.51
N TYR A 187 -9.31 13.47 11.52
CA TYR A 187 -9.89 12.27 12.12
C TYR A 187 -9.83 12.38 13.64
N ASP A 188 -10.97 12.19 14.30
CA ASP A 188 -11.02 11.95 15.74
C ASP A 188 -10.90 10.45 15.99
N LEU A 189 -9.82 10.05 16.67
CA LEU A 189 -9.59 8.68 17.09
C LEU A 189 -9.32 8.67 18.59
N HIS A 190 -10.27 8.12 19.34
CA HIS A 190 -10.21 7.98 20.79
C HIS A 190 -10.00 9.30 21.55
N GLY A 191 -10.56 10.41 21.06
CA GLY A 191 -10.46 11.73 21.68
C GLY A 191 -9.21 12.51 21.29
N THR A 192 -8.35 11.95 20.45
CA THR A 192 -7.20 12.64 19.85
C THR A 192 -7.51 12.96 18.40
N TRP A 193 -7.33 14.22 18.02
CA TRP A 193 -7.48 14.65 16.63
C TRP A 193 -6.19 14.44 15.86
N TRP A 194 -6.31 13.77 14.73
CA TRP A 194 -5.23 13.48 13.81
C TRP A 194 -5.45 14.22 12.50
N LYS A 195 -4.43 14.97 12.08
CA LYS A 195 -4.37 15.60 10.76
C LYS A 195 -3.49 14.76 9.86
N LEU A 196 -4.04 14.33 8.73
CA LEU A 196 -3.29 13.75 7.63
C LEU A 196 -3.06 14.82 6.56
N GLN A 197 -1.81 14.98 6.13
CA GLN A 197 -1.44 15.79 4.98
C GLN A 197 -0.60 14.94 4.03
N ALA A 198 -0.94 14.91 2.73
CA ALA A 198 -0.17 14.21 1.72
C ALA A 198 0.31 15.17 0.64
N VAL A 199 1.61 15.08 0.33
CA VAL A 199 2.24 15.79 -0.78
C VAL A 199 2.45 14.78 -1.92
N PRO A 200 1.73 14.91 -3.05
CA PRO A 200 2.00 14.09 -4.20
C PRO A 200 3.32 14.52 -4.85
N MET A 201 4.17 13.54 -5.15
CA MET A 201 5.38 13.71 -5.94
C MET A 201 5.22 12.88 -7.22
N ARG A 202 5.19 13.56 -8.36
CA ARG A 202 5.08 12.94 -9.68
C ARG A 202 6.38 13.05 -10.48
N PHE A 203 6.52 12.12 -11.42
CA PHE A 203 7.53 12.14 -12.46
C PHE A 203 7.29 13.27 -13.48
N TRP A 204 8.37 13.79 -14.05
CA TRP A 204 8.40 14.80 -15.10
C TRP A 204 7.85 14.25 -16.42
N ASP A 205 6.64 14.65 -16.84
CA ASP A 205 6.23 14.48 -18.23
C ASP A 205 6.81 15.62 -19.07
N ILE A 206 7.94 15.34 -19.74
CA ILE A 206 8.64 16.32 -20.60
C ILE A 206 7.71 16.85 -21.70
N GLY A 207 6.75 16.04 -22.18
CA GLY A 207 5.80 16.48 -23.21
C GLY A 207 4.87 17.60 -22.73
N VAL A 208 4.61 17.68 -21.43
CA VAL A 208 3.84 18.78 -20.81
C VAL A 208 4.71 20.03 -20.67
N VAL A 209 6.01 19.87 -20.36
CA VAL A 209 6.97 20.99 -20.31
C VAL A 209 7.12 21.60 -21.71
N ASP A 210 7.26 20.78 -22.75
CA ASP A 210 7.32 21.23 -24.15
C ASP A 210 6.03 21.94 -24.59
N ALA A 211 4.87 21.48 -24.12
CA ALA A 211 3.59 22.13 -24.40
C ALA A 211 3.45 23.48 -23.67
N ILE A 212 3.94 23.56 -22.43
CA ILE A 212 3.96 24.79 -21.63
C ILE A 212 4.97 25.78 -22.19
N GLU A 213 6.16 25.36 -22.60
CA GLU A 213 7.17 26.24 -23.21
C GLU A 213 6.66 26.81 -24.55
N LYS A 214 5.95 25.99 -25.33
CA LYS A 214 5.19 26.45 -26.51
C LYS A 214 4.08 27.45 -26.14
N GLN A 215 3.39 27.28 -25.02
CA GLN A 215 2.36 28.23 -24.57
C GLN A 215 2.93 29.50 -23.94
N GLN A 216 4.05 29.40 -23.20
CA GLN A 216 4.77 30.52 -22.58
C GLN A 216 5.42 31.42 -23.65
N SER A 217 5.97 30.83 -24.71
CA SER A 217 6.46 31.61 -25.86
C SER A 217 5.34 32.37 -26.60
N THR A 218 4.07 32.02 -26.36
CA THR A 218 2.89 32.67 -26.94
C THR A 218 2.32 33.79 -26.05
N LEU A 219 2.69 33.87 -24.76
CA LEU A 219 2.07 34.80 -23.79
C LEU A 219 3.10 35.82 -23.28
N GLN A 220 3.03 37.07 -23.78
CA GLN A 220 3.79 38.22 -23.27
C GLN A 220 2.88 39.23 -22.55
N SER A 221 2.52 38.98 -21.28
CA SER A 221 1.99 40.03 -20.39
C SER A 221 1.79 39.56 -18.94
N VAL A 222 1.62 40.52 -18.03
CA VAL A 222 1.62 40.43 -16.55
C VAL A 222 0.57 39.46 -15.97
N GLU A 223 -0.48 39.09 -16.72
CA GLU A 223 -1.40 37.97 -16.38
C GLU A 223 -0.73 36.59 -16.35
N ALA A 224 0.49 36.48 -16.88
CA ALA A 224 1.24 35.23 -16.95
C ALA A 224 1.62 34.66 -15.58
N ALA A 225 1.75 35.46 -14.51
CA ALA A 225 2.23 34.98 -13.21
C ALA A 225 1.19 34.17 -12.43
N ASP A 226 -0.06 34.66 -12.35
CA ASP A 226 -1.17 33.91 -11.73
C ASP A 226 -1.55 32.70 -12.58
N GLN A 227 -1.46 32.80 -13.91
CA GLN A 227 -1.63 31.67 -14.81
C GLN A 227 -0.46 30.67 -14.70
N LEU A 228 0.79 31.11 -14.50
CA LEU A 228 1.93 30.23 -14.20
C LEU A 228 1.72 29.48 -12.89
N SER A 229 1.28 30.18 -11.84
CA SER A 229 0.99 29.59 -10.53
C SER A 229 -0.13 28.55 -10.64
N ALA A 230 -1.19 28.86 -11.38
CA ALA A 230 -2.27 27.94 -11.68
C ALA A 230 -1.82 26.74 -12.55
N LEU A 231 -0.95 26.95 -13.54
CA LEU A 231 -0.36 25.89 -14.38
C LEU A 231 0.60 25.00 -13.58
N THR A 232 1.37 25.58 -12.66
CA THR A 232 2.28 24.87 -11.76
C THR A 232 1.51 24.07 -10.70
N ALA A 233 0.39 24.62 -10.20
CA ALA A 233 -0.55 23.89 -9.36
C ALA A 233 -1.26 22.76 -10.15
N ALA A 234 -1.69 23.01 -11.40
CA ALA A 234 -2.26 21.98 -12.27
C ALA A 234 -1.23 20.86 -12.60
N PHE A 235 0.05 21.20 -12.69
CA PHE A 235 1.18 20.27 -12.89
C PHE A 235 1.38 19.31 -11.71
N ALA A 236 1.30 19.80 -10.46
CA ALA A 236 1.42 18.96 -9.27
C ALA A 236 0.25 17.98 -9.08
N PHE A 237 -0.90 18.22 -9.74
CA PHE A 237 -2.17 17.54 -9.47
C PHE A 237 -2.90 17.03 -10.73
N GLN A 238 -2.21 16.73 -11.83
CA GLN A 238 -2.88 16.11 -12.98
C GLN A 238 -3.50 14.75 -12.61
N PRO A 239 -4.67 14.34 -13.16
CA PRO A 239 -5.21 13.01 -12.93
C PRO A 239 -4.31 11.92 -13.54
N GLN A 240 -4.11 10.79 -12.85
CA GLN A 240 -3.44 9.63 -13.47
C GLN A 240 -4.38 9.00 -14.52
N PRO A 241 -3.89 8.58 -15.70
CA PRO A 241 -4.66 7.72 -16.58
C PRO A 241 -4.87 6.37 -15.87
N VAL A 242 -6.14 5.97 -15.72
CA VAL A 242 -6.50 4.72 -15.06
C VAL A 242 -6.01 3.54 -15.90
N SER A 243 -4.99 2.82 -15.42
CA SER A 243 -4.45 1.66 -16.11
C SER A 243 -5.16 0.39 -15.66
N ARG A 244 -6.17 -0.02 -16.45
CA ARG A 244 -6.76 -1.36 -16.34
C ARG A 244 -5.77 -2.39 -16.90
N LYS A 245 -5.62 -3.51 -16.21
CA LYS A 245 -4.86 -4.64 -16.71
C LYS A 245 -5.50 -5.14 -18.00
N HIS A 246 -4.69 -5.28 -19.05
CA HIS A 246 -5.16 -5.90 -20.28
C HIS A 246 -5.47 -7.37 -20.01
N LYS A 247 -6.69 -7.80 -20.36
CA LYS A 247 -7.11 -9.19 -20.20
C LYS A 247 -6.18 -10.07 -21.05
N ARG A 248 -5.26 -10.81 -20.41
CA ARG A 248 -4.41 -11.77 -21.13
C ARG A 248 -5.33 -12.72 -21.88
N ARG A 249 -5.27 -12.72 -23.22
CA ARG A 249 -5.92 -13.76 -24.03
C ARG A 249 -5.34 -15.08 -23.52
N LYS A 250 -6.19 -15.98 -23.03
CA LYS A 250 -5.77 -17.35 -22.70
C LYS A 250 -5.23 -17.95 -24.00
N HIS A 251 -3.90 -17.99 -24.17
CA HIS A 251 -3.33 -18.87 -25.18
C HIS A 251 -3.62 -20.29 -24.71
N GLY A 252 -4.45 -20.99 -25.49
CA GLY A 252 -4.77 -22.39 -25.25
C GLY A 252 -3.47 -23.16 -25.04
N SER A 253 -3.41 -23.91 -23.95
CA SER A 253 -2.29 -24.79 -23.63
C SER A 253 -1.98 -25.66 -24.85
N LYS A 254 -0.86 -25.42 -25.52
CA LYS A 254 -0.30 -26.41 -26.44
C LYS A 254 0.05 -27.63 -25.58
N LYS A 255 -0.67 -28.73 -25.79
CA LYS A 255 -0.31 -30.05 -25.26
C LYS A 255 1.13 -30.33 -25.71
N ILE A 256 2.06 -30.36 -24.77
CA ILE A 256 3.40 -30.89 -25.00
C ILE A 256 3.23 -32.41 -24.99
N ASN A 257 3.37 -33.04 -26.15
CA ASN A 257 3.50 -34.49 -26.26
C ASN A 257 4.79 -34.90 -25.55
N GLN A 258 4.66 -35.69 -24.48
CA GLN A 258 5.77 -36.44 -23.91
C GLN A 258 6.03 -37.66 -24.80
N GLU A 259 7.01 -37.58 -25.69
CA GLU A 259 7.65 -38.76 -26.25
C GLU A 259 9.17 -38.68 -26.06
N THR A 260 9.68 -39.69 -25.35
CA THR A 260 11.05 -40.21 -25.32
C THR A 260 12.18 -39.25 -24.94
N ARG A 261 12.56 -39.29 -23.65
CA ARG A 261 13.91 -38.97 -23.19
C ARG A 261 14.52 -40.24 -22.59
N THR A 262 15.50 -40.80 -23.27
CA THR A 262 16.38 -41.88 -22.80
C THR A 262 17.19 -41.39 -21.59
N PRO A 263 17.40 -42.20 -20.54
CA PRO A 263 18.16 -41.78 -19.36
C PRO A 263 19.67 -41.80 -19.65
N LEU A 264 20.35 -40.72 -19.29
CA LEU A 264 21.81 -40.60 -19.26
C LEU A 264 22.37 -41.44 -18.10
N ALA A 265 23.37 -42.26 -18.42
CA ALA A 265 24.09 -43.10 -17.48
C ALA A 265 24.86 -42.27 -16.43
N VAL A 266 24.79 -42.74 -15.19
CA VAL A 266 25.61 -42.31 -14.06
C VAL A 266 27.04 -42.80 -14.29
N VAL A 267 28.02 -41.90 -14.35
CA VAL A 267 29.44 -42.23 -14.33
C VAL A 267 29.93 -42.08 -12.91
N GLU A 268 30.11 -43.21 -12.21
CA GLU A 268 30.85 -43.30 -10.94
C GLU A 268 32.34 -43.11 -11.20
N ALA A 269 32.96 -42.18 -10.47
CA ALA A 269 34.40 -42.01 -10.43
C ALA A 269 35.01 -43.04 -9.44
N LYS A 270 35.94 -43.86 -9.92
CA LYS A 270 36.87 -44.63 -9.09
C LYS A 270 38.23 -43.95 -9.14
N GLU A 271 38.72 -43.50 -7.99
CA GLU A 271 40.11 -43.11 -7.77
C GLU A 271 40.94 -44.38 -7.55
N ASP A 272 41.88 -44.65 -8.45
CA ASP A 272 42.93 -45.66 -8.26
C ASP A 272 44.21 -44.97 -7.80
N ILE A 273 44.66 -45.35 -6.60
CA ILE A 273 45.96 -45.04 -6.02
C ILE A 273 46.92 -46.15 -6.44
N GLU A 274 47.94 -45.86 -7.25
CA GLU A 274 49.16 -46.68 -7.18
C GLU A 274 50.47 -45.95 -7.54
N LYS A 275 51.40 -46.12 -6.61
CA LYS A 275 52.84 -45.89 -6.57
C LYS A 275 53.60 -46.07 -7.90
N THR A 276 54.64 -45.26 -8.08
CA THR A 276 55.93 -45.75 -8.61
C THR A 276 57.11 -45.04 -7.94
N SER A 277 58.01 -45.86 -7.40
CA SER A 277 59.37 -45.52 -7.02
C SER A 277 60.26 -45.43 -8.26
N SER A 278 61.12 -44.41 -8.33
CA SER A 278 62.54 -44.46 -8.71
C SER A 278 63.17 -43.10 -8.43
#